data_AF-A0A074W0F0-F1
#
_entry.id   AF-A0A074W0F0-F1
#
_cell.length_a   1.000
_cell.length_b   1.000
_cell.length_c   1.000
_cell.angle_alpha   90.00
_cell.angle_beta   90.00
_cell.angle_gamma   90.00
#
_symmetry.space_group_name_H-M   'P 1'
#
loop_
_entity.id
_entity.type
_entity.pdbx_description
1 polymer ?
#
loop_
_entity_poly.entity_id
_entity_poly.type
_entity_poly.pdbx_seq_one_letter_code
_entity_poly.pdbx_strand_id
1 'polypeptide(L)'
;MKKRNKKKINKLFQNRQTQQKLIGNFYDICQDFLPRNAENNFQNLNADQSFALAVISKANANHVVTRQAILNLLCHIGENISPLINEFIINKNSLSFTESLSFLQNLNFSNHIHPYLVIIKGFIESASSIAAIESYFNCFMGKSTKYDNSIPRLNVKNLHPEIINNFYEITHRILSIKKPNKLKEFTFFIYKIVKDNASQSILFFMNYFTQDKSNQISFAHLFLTAKNYSITDYSQSLAYNTCFAAIDLERFEEANYWLKKINNSEKYTEIENYLLNKKQEIEEISQHPLNPVNSSPLSLENISTIDLIFLCIYLDSCGDNWGLKSLHTHGQYTFPYYKTTLEILKSLAIKKLIKIPISSFTNYSLRDLNQIDKIIEYENFHLNIQDVPDSKILALKILLDEISNRIDKAESCYEIWKKIVLDYFFSALEYHLNNLRNSWAKDFELNEKIISDLSLLNLSAKILSYIAKNSTTFAAGLHAKGNTFGNQYTCNLLFKSINYHLEWIKDGNFIDKSRSRGKQPIFSSENILKIIANISLEDIYNTNPNIDLIYTNISKNE
;
A
#
# COMPACT_ATOMS: atom_id res chain seq x y z
N MET A 1 97.69 -18.96 3.22
CA MET A 1 97.57 -18.83 4.70
C MET A 1 96.12 -18.54 5.10
N LYS A 2 95.54 -19.45 5.89
CA LYS A 2 94.18 -19.46 6.44
C LYS A 2 93.93 -18.24 7.35
N LYS A 3 92.80 -17.52 7.17
CA LYS A 3 92.15 -16.77 8.27
C LYS A 3 90.98 -17.60 8.78
N ARG A 4 91.13 -18.09 10.01
CA ARG A 4 90.18 -18.90 10.78
C ARG A 4 89.29 -17.96 11.61
N ASN A 5 87.98 -18.22 11.53
CA ASN A 5 86.97 -18.27 12.60
C ASN A 5 86.95 -17.22 13.72
N LYS A 6 85.81 -16.51 13.81
CA LYS A 6 84.92 -16.58 14.99
C LYS A 6 83.47 -16.22 14.58
N LYS A 7 82.67 -17.26 14.29
CA LYS A 7 81.21 -17.22 14.37
C LYS A 7 80.83 -16.96 15.84
N LYS A 8 80.27 -15.79 16.17
CA LYS A 8 79.40 -15.65 17.35
C LYS A 8 78.00 -16.08 16.91
N ILE A 9 77.73 -17.37 17.13
CA ILE A 9 76.39 -17.93 17.12
C ILE A 9 75.67 -17.30 18.32
N ASN A 10 74.75 -16.37 18.07
CA ASN A 10 73.75 -15.98 19.05
C ASN A 10 72.80 -17.18 19.24
N LYS A 11 73.17 -18.05 20.18
CA LYS A 11 72.25 -18.96 20.86
C LYS A 11 71.20 -18.11 21.57
N LEU A 12 70.00 -18.02 21.04
CA LEU A 12 68.79 -17.67 21.81
C LEU A 12 67.48 -18.21 21.21
N PHE A 13 67.57 -19.19 20.31
CA PHE A 13 66.41 -19.94 19.83
C PHE A 13 66.72 -21.42 19.83
N GLN A 14 66.62 -22.04 21.01
CA GLN A 14 66.32 -23.45 21.19
C GLN A 14 66.06 -23.69 22.68
N ASN A 15 64.89 -24.24 22.98
CA ASN A 15 64.40 -24.70 24.28
C ASN A 15 64.12 -23.64 25.35
N ARG A 16 62.88 -23.11 25.32
CA ARG A 16 62.11 -22.83 26.54
C ARG A 16 60.74 -23.49 26.44
N GLN A 17 60.72 -24.83 26.55
CA GLN A 17 59.60 -25.52 27.19
C GLN A 17 59.86 -25.46 28.71
N THR A 18 59.61 -24.30 29.27
CA THR A 18 59.38 -24.12 30.70
C THR A 18 58.11 -23.31 30.77
N GLN A 19 57.08 -23.82 31.43
CA GLN A 19 55.85 -23.10 31.77
C GLN A 19 56.22 -21.79 32.46
N GLN A 20 56.45 -20.73 31.68
CA GLN A 20 56.64 -19.39 32.18
C GLN A 20 55.24 -18.81 32.33
N LYS A 21 54.75 -18.83 33.58
CA LYS A 21 53.54 -18.10 33.96
C LYS A 21 53.70 -16.65 33.51
N LEU A 22 52.86 -16.19 32.57
CA LEU A 22 52.90 -14.80 32.12
C LEU A 22 52.51 -13.89 33.30
N ILE A 23 53.49 -13.14 33.82
CA ILE A 23 53.33 -12.19 34.91
C ILE A 23 53.97 -10.88 34.45
N GLY A 24 53.22 -9.78 34.53
CA GLY A 24 53.69 -8.45 34.14
C GLY A 24 52.69 -7.69 33.28
N ASN A 25 53.14 -6.55 32.74
CA ASN A 25 52.35 -5.71 31.85
C ASN A 25 52.19 -6.40 30.49
N PHE A 26 50.94 -6.68 30.10
CA PHE A 26 50.66 -7.42 28.87
C PHE A 26 51.10 -6.67 27.60
N TYR A 27 51.14 -5.34 27.64
CA TYR A 27 51.66 -4.53 26.52
C TYR A 27 53.14 -4.83 26.25
N ASP A 28 53.96 -4.86 27.31
CA ASP A 28 55.41 -5.10 27.19
C ASP A 28 55.68 -6.54 26.75
N ILE A 29 54.91 -7.51 27.28
CA ILE A 29 54.96 -8.92 26.85
C ILE A 29 54.68 -9.02 25.35
N CYS A 30 53.68 -8.31 24.83
CA CYS A 30 53.37 -8.34 23.40
C CYS A 30 54.49 -7.78 22.52
N GLN A 31 55.33 -6.87 23.03
CA GLN A 31 56.44 -6.29 22.25
C GLN A 31 57.50 -7.34 21.91
N ASP A 32 57.73 -8.28 22.82
CA ASP A 32 58.72 -9.35 22.65
C ASP A 32 58.34 -10.37 21.56
N PHE A 33 57.06 -10.42 21.17
CA PHE A 33 56.54 -11.32 20.13
C PHE A 33 56.48 -10.70 18.73
N LEU A 34 56.72 -9.39 18.59
CA LEU A 34 56.65 -8.72 17.29
C LEU A 34 57.98 -8.76 16.53
N PRO A 35 58.01 -9.27 15.28
CA PRO A 35 59.18 -9.12 14.42
C PRO A 35 59.41 -7.64 14.06
N ARG A 36 60.67 -7.24 13.84
CA ARG A 36 60.99 -5.92 13.27
C ARG A 36 60.25 -5.75 11.94
N ASN A 37 59.49 -4.66 11.79
CA ASN A 37 58.62 -4.34 10.63
C ASN A 37 57.28 -5.11 10.53
N ALA A 38 56.75 -5.65 11.64
CA ALA A 38 55.44 -6.32 11.68
C ALA A 38 54.28 -5.48 11.12
N GLU A 39 54.34 -4.15 11.26
CA GLU A 39 53.33 -3.21 10.74
C GLU A 39 53.25 -3.14 9.21
N ASN A 40 54.23 -3.69 8.48
CA ASN A 40 54.29 -3.61 7.01
C ASN A 40 54.01 -4.95 6.29
N ASN A 41 53.86 -6.08 7.00
CA ASN A 41 53.73 -7.42 6.38
C ASN A 41 52.68 -8.30 7.07
N PHE A 42 51.43 -7.86 7.05
CA PHE A 42 50.40 -8.49 7.85
C PHE A 42 49.86 -9.84 7.34
N GLN A 43 49.98 -10.14 6.03
CA GLN A 43 49.48 -11.40 5.46
C GLN A 43 50.28 -12.63 5.92
N ASN A 44 51.46 -12.41 6.49
CA ASN A 44 52.36 -13.47 6.95
C ASN A 44 52.48 -13.52 8.48
N LEU A 45 51.65 -12.76 9.21
CA LEU A 45 51.64 -12.84 10.67
C LEU A 45 50.92 -14.10 11.09
N ASN A 46 51.51 -14.83 12.04
CA ASN A 46 50.80 -15.91 12.72
C ASN A 46 49.79 -15.35 13.74
N ALA A 47 49.01 -16.22 14.37
CA ALA A 47 47.98 -15.84 15.32
C ALA A 47 48.53 -15.03 16.52
N ASP A 48 49.65 -15.46 17.12
CA ASP A 48 50.28 -14.75 18.25
C ASP A 48 50.74 -13.35 17.86
N GLN A 49 51.37 -13.20 16.70
CA GLN A 49 51.83 -11.91 16.17
C GLN A 49 50.66 -10.98 15.83
N SER A 50 49.59 -11.53 15.25
CA SER A 50 48.37 -10.77 14.95
C SER A 50 47.70 -10.24 16.22
N PHE A 51 47.65 -11.06 17.28
CA PHE A 51 47.12 -10.64 18.57
C PHE A 51 48.01 -9.60 19.26
N ALA A 52 49.32 -9.85 19.34
CA ALA A 52 50.28 -8.92 19.92
C ALA A 52 50.26 -7.55 19.22
N LEU A 53 50.17 -7.53 17.88
CA LEU A 53 50.10 -6.30 17.10
C LEU A 53 48.79 -5.54 17.38
N ALA A 54 47.67 -6.24 17.53
CA ALA A 54 46.39 -5.63 17.87
C ALA A 54 46.42 -4.98 19.26
N VAL A 55 47.03 -5.64 20.24
CA VAL A 55 47.19 -5.14 21.63
C VAL A 55 48.03 -3.87 21.65
N ILE A 56 49.20 -3.90 21.02
CA ILE A 56 50.11 -2.74 20.97
C ILE A 56 49.48 -1.56 20.23
N SER A 57 48.86 -1.84 19.08
CA SER A 57 48.21 -0.81 18.27
C SER A 57 47.02 -0.18 18.99
N LYS A 58 46.27 -0.96 19.78
CA LYS A 58 45.16 -0.45 20.59
C LYS A 58 45.67 0.50 21.68
N ALA A 59 46.76 0.14 22.37
CA ALA A 59 47.38 0.98 23.38
C ALA A 59 47.96 2.29 22.78
N ASN A 60 48.49 2.22 21.56
CA ASN A 60 49.02 3.37 20.82
C ASN A 60 47.95 4.16 20.04
N ALA A 61 46.66 3.88 20.24
CA ALA A 61 45.53 4.48 19.52
C ALA A 61 45.58 4.36 17.98
N ASN A 62 46.35 3.40 17.43
CA ASN A 62 46.37 3.10 16.00
C ASN A 62 45.19 2.19 15.62
N HIS A 63 44.02 2.81 15.46
CA HIS A 63 42.78 2.07 15.24
C HIS A 63 42.72 1.30 13.91
N VAL A 64 43.45 1.72 12.87
CA VAL A 64 43.45 1.02 11.57
C VAL A 64 44.18 -0.30 11.69
N VAL A 65 45.41 -0.27 12.23
CA VAL A 65 46.24 -1.47 12.45
C VAL A 65 45.57 -2.40 13.45
N THR A 66 44.99 -1.86 14.51
CA THR A 66 44.23 -2.66 15.50
C THR A 66 43.14 -3.51 14.83
N ARG A 67 42.31 -2.90 13.98
CA ARG A 67 41.21 -3.60 13.28
C ARG A 67 41.71 -4.68 12.33
N GLN A 68 42.74 -4.36 11.55
CA GLN A 68 43.32 -5.28 10.57
C GLN A 68 43.96 -6.48 11.27
N ALA A 69 44.80 -6.22 12.27
CA ALA A 69 45.52 -7.26 13.01
C ALA A 69 44.56 -8.19 13.75
N ILE A 70 43.52 -7.65 14.39
CA ILE A 70 42.59 -8.51 15.12
C ILE A 70 41.70 -9.35 14.20
N LEU A 71 41.22 -8.77 13.09
CA LEU A 71 40.41 -9.53 12.12
C LEU A 71 41.23 -10.59 11.38
N ASN A 72 42.55 -10.46 11.30
CA ASN A 72 43.43 -11.47 10.73
C ASN A 72 43.42 -12.79 11.53
N LEU A 73 43.04 -12.77 12.81
CA LEU A 73 42.86 -14.00 13.59
C LEU A 73 41.83 -14.95 12.99
N LEU A 74 40.89 -14.45 12.15
CA LEU A 74 39.94 -15.30 11.43
C LEU A 74 40.62 -16.28 10.46
N CYS A 75 41.78 -15.93 9.91
CA CYS A 75 42.55 -16.79 9.00
C CYS A 75 43.15 -18.02 9.70
N HIS A 76 43.32 -17.95 11.03
CA HIS A 76 43.96 -19.00 11.84
C HIS A 76 42.93 -19.91 12.55
N ILE A 77 41.63 -19.70 12.32
CA ILE A 77 40.60 -20.57 12.88
C ILE A 77 40.63 -21.91 12.12
N GLY A 78 40.81 -23.00 12.87
CA GLY A 78 41.06 -24.34 12.33
C GLY A 78 42.48 -24.85 12.64
N GLU A 79 43.37 -23.97 13.10
CA GLU A 79 44.67 -24.33 13.67
C GLU A 79 44.56 -24.54 15.20
N ASN A 80 45.56 -25.18 15.81
CA ASN A 80 45.67 -25.23 17.27
C ASN A 80 45.81 -23.82 17.85
N ILE A 81 45.23 -23.59 19.04
CA ILE A 81 45.36 -22.30 19.74
C ILE A 81 46.86 -22.01 19.95
N SER A 82 47.28 -20.85 19.48
CA SER A 82 48.68 -20.47 19.49
C SER A 82 49.20 -20.23 20.92
N PRO A 83 50.50 -20.49 21.18
CA PRO A 83 51.05 -20.49 22.53
C PRO A 83 50.82 -19.21 23.34
N LEU A 84 51.03 -18.01 22.76
CA LEU A 84 50.80 -16.75 23.49
C LEU A 84 49.32 -16.58 23.83
N ILE A 85 48.41 -16.88 22.90
CA ILE A 85 46.97 -16.78 23.15
C ILE A 85 46.54 -17.78 24.22
N ASN A 86 47.04 -19.01 24.19
CA ASN A 86 46.73 -20.02 25.20
C ASN A 86 47.21 -19.60 26.60
N GLU A 87 48.46 -19.13 26.70
CA GLU A 87 49.02 -18.62 27.97
C GLU A 87 48.29 -17.35 28.46
N PHE A 88 47.86 -16.48 27.54
CA PHE A 88 47.01 -15.32 27.87
C PHE A 88 45.68 -15.77 28.48
N ILE A 89 44.99 -16.75 27.88
CA ILE A 89 43.71 -17.27 28.39
C ILE A 89 43.86 -17.80 29.82
N ILE A 90 44.94 -18.56 30.09
CA ILE A 90 45.21 -19.16 31.40
C ILE A 90 45.57 -18.09 32.44
N ASN A 91 46.42 -17.11 32.07
CA ASN A 91 47.02 -16.16 33.01
C ASN A 91 46.39 -14.76 32.97
N LYS A 92 45.26 -14.55 32.26
CA LYS A 92 44.67 -13.20 32.08
C LYS A 92 44.41 -12.44 33.37
N ASN A 93 44.13 -13.14 34.47
CA ASN A 93 43.86 -12.52 35.78
C ASN A 93 45.13 -12.14 36.55
N SER A 94 46.30 -12.66 36.17
CA SER A 94 47.59 -12.32 36.77
C SER A 94 48.41 -11.30 35.95
N LEU A 95 47.85 -10.81 34.84
CA LEU A 95 48.45 -9.78 33.99
C LEU A 95 47.98 -8.38 34.39
N SER A 96 48.84 -7.38 34.23
CA SER A 96 48.43 -5.97 34.30
C SER A 96 48.15 -5.41 32.91
N PHE A 97 47.11 -4.59 32.81
CA PHE A 97 46.66 -3.97 31.56
C PHE A 97 46.66 -2.45 31.69
N THR A 98 46.99 -1.75 30.60
CA THR A 98 46.74 -0.31 30.52
C THR A 98 45.23 -0.05 30.45
N GLU A 99 44.80 1.19 30.73
CA GLU A 99 43.38 1.56 30.72
C GLU A 99 42.67 1.14 29.42
N SER A 100 43.31 1.42 28.27
CA SER A 100 42.82 1.07 26.93
C SER A 100 42.70 -0.45 26.64
N LEU A 101 43.35 -1.28 27.46
CA LEU A 101 43.42 -2.74 27.33
C LEU A 101 42.69 -3.48 28.47
N SER A 102 42.19 -2.76 29.48
CA SER A 102 41.50 -3.33 30.65
C SER A 102 40.36 -4.28 30.30
N PHE A 103 39.69 -4.08 29.16
CA PHE A 103 38.62 -4.96 28.66
C PHE A 103 39.09 -6.41 28.42
N LEU A 104 40.38 -6.65 28.16
CA LEU A 104 40.94 -7.98 27.92
C LEU A 104 40.81 -8.89 29.14
N GLN A 105 40.87 -8.32 30.35
CA GLN A 105 40.69 -9.07 31.60
C GLN A 105 39.29 -9.70 31.69
N ASN A 106 38.29 -9.02 31.13
CA ASN A 106 36.88 -9.39 31.21
C ASN A 106 36.41 -10.36 30.12
N LEU A 107 37.30 -10.77 29.21
CA LEU A 107 36.94 -11.73 28.15
C LEU A 107 36.56 -13.09 28.75
N ASN A 108 35.40 -13.62 28.37
CA ASN A 108 34.92 -14.91 28.85
C ASN A 108 35.11 -15.98 27.76
N PHE A 109 36.01 -16.93 28.03
CA PHE A 109 36.32 -18.03 27.12
C PHE A 109 35.46 -19.24 27.47
N SER A 110 34.49 -19.57 26.61
CA SER A 110 33.67 -20.76 26.72
C SER A 110 34.17 -21.87 25.79
N ASN A 111 33.98 -23.13 26.18
CA ASN A 111 34.47 -24.29 25.41
C ASN A 111 33.81 -24.44 24.03
N HIS A 112 32.69 -23.76 23.78
CA HIS A 112 31.91 -23.89 22.55
C HIS A 112 32.21 -22.80 21.50
N ILE A 113 33.01 -21.78 21.84
CA ILE A 113 33.37 -20.69 20.93
C ILE A 113 34.88 -20.66 20.80
N HIS A 114 35.37 -20.62 19.56
CA HIS A 114 36.80 -20.53 19.30
C HIS A 114 37.40 -19.29 20.01
N PRO A 115 38.50 -19.40 20.78
CA PRO A 115 39.02 -18.28 21.56
C PRO A 115 39.32 -17.03 20.74
N TYR A 116 39.78 -17.19 19.50
CA TYR A 116 40.02 -16.05 18.59
C TYR A 116 38.76 -15.22 18.33
N LEU A 117 37.60 -15.87 18.19
CA LEU A 117 36.31 -15.20 18.01
C LEU A 117 35.91 -14.39 19.25
N VAL A 118 36.18 -14.93 20.45
CA VAL A 118 35.96 -14.22 21.72
C VAL A 118 36.82 -12.96 21.79
N ILE A 119 38.11 -13.07 21.44
CA ILE A 119 39.03 -11.93 21.44
C ILE A 119 38.57 -10.88 20.42
N ILE A 120 38.29 -11.28 19.16
CA ILE A 120 37.80 -10.36 18.12
C ILE A 120 36.56 -9.60 18.60
N LYS A 121 35.57 -10.32 19.15
CA LYS A 121 34.34 -9.72 19.68
C LYS A 121 34.66 -8.69 20.77
N GLY A 122 35.53 -9.03 21.72
CA GLY A 122 35.96 -8.12 22.77
C GLY A 122 36.60 -6.83 22.25
N PHE A 123 37.44 -6.92 21.22
CA PHE A 123 38.03 -5.73 20.58
C PHE A 123 36.97 -4.85 19.91
N ILE A 124 35.96 -5.44 19.26
CA ILE A 124 34.84 -4.69 18.67
C ILE A 124 34.03 -3.99 19.78
N GLU A 125 33.72 -4.69 20.88
CA GLU A 125 32.95 -4.15 22.00
C GLU A 125 33.71 -3.07 22.79
N SER A 126 35.04 -3.16 22.85
CA SER A 126 35.93 -2.15 23.47
C SER A 126 36.05 -0.82 22.71
N ALA A 127 35.36 -0.68 21.58
CA ALA A 127 35.40 0.55 20.79
C ALA A 127 34.67 1.69 21.51
N SER A 128 35.29 2.87 21.57
CA SER A 128 34.81 4.02 22.33
C SER A 128 33.58 4.73 21.74
N SER A 129 33.22 4.44 20.49
CA SER A 129 32.06 5.03 19.83
C SER A 129 31.40 4.06 18.84
N ILE A 130 30.15 4.34 18.50
CA ILE A 130 29.41 3.52 17.54
C ILE A 130 30.05 3.57 16.14
N ALA A 131 30.57 4.74 15.72
CA ALA A 131 31.32 4.86 14.46
C ALA A 131 32.61 4.02 14.45
N ALA A 132 33.27 3.89 15.60
CA ALA A 132 34.42 3.02 15.75
C ALA A 132 34.04 1.53 15.65
N ILE A 133 32.86 1.13 16.15
CA ILE A 133 32.30 -0.23 15.96
C ILE A 133 32.05 -0.49 14.47
N GLU A 134 31.33 0.40 13.78
CA GLU A 134 31.06 0.26 12.34
C GLU A 134 32.34 0.09 11.51
N SER A 135 33.43 0.74 11.94
CA SER A 135 34.73 0.67 11.27
C SER A 135 35.33 -0.74 11.27
N TYR A 136 35.04 -1.59 12.25
CA TYR A 136 35.46 -3.01 12.23
C TYR A 136 34.75 -3.78 11.11
N PHE A 137 33.44 -3.59 10.95
CA PHE A 137 32.67 -4.23 9.88
C PHE A 137 33.03 -3.67 8.50
N ASN A 138 33.32 -2.37 8.39
CA ASN A 138 33.90 -1.79 7.19
C ASN A 138 35.25 -2.41 6.83
N CYS A 139 36.12 -2.60 7.83
CA CYS A 139 37.41 -3.27 7.65
C CYS A 139 37.23 -4.71 7.15
N PHE A 140 36.32 -5.47 7.78
CA PHE A 140 35.97 -6.83 7.35
C PHE A 140 35.45 -6.86 5.90
N MET A 141 34.58 -5.93 5.52
CA MET A 141 34.04 -5.85 4.16
C MET A 141 35.02 -5.27 3.12
N GLY A 142 36.20 -4.84 3.53
CA GLY A 142 37.18 -4.18 2.65
C GLY A 142 36.81 -2.76 2.20
N LYS A 143 35.92 -2.07 2.94
CA LYS A 143 35.38 -0.73 2.63
C LYS A 143 35.92 0.36 3.58
N SER A 144 37.21 0.70 3.55
CA SER A 144 37.65 1.94 4.24
C SER A 144 38.42 2.90 3.34
N THR A 145 38.12 4.18 3.53
CA THR A 145 38.65 5.34 2.79
C THR A 145 40.05 5.77 3.23
N LYS A 146 40.62 5.13 4.26
CA LYS A 146 41.96 5.46 4.80
C LYS A 146 43.03 4.41 4.47
N TYR A 147 42.74 3.49 3.56
CA TYR A 147 43.68 2.44 3.14
C TYR A 147 44.51 2.87 1.93
N ASP A 148 45.19 4.00 2.04
CA ASP A 148 45.98 4.48 0.89
C ASP A 148 47.32 3.78 0.75
N ASN A 149 47.86 3.05 1.75
CA ASN A 149 49.10 2.24 1.59
C ASN A 149 49.38 1.15 2.65
N SER A 150 48.41 0.70 3.45
CA SER A 150 48.63 -0.36 4.48
C SER A 150 47.75 -1.60 4.27
N ILE A 151 48.36 -2.71 3.84
CA ILE A 151 47.74 -4.04 3.66
C ILE A 151 48.02 -4.88 4.92
N PRO A 152 46.97 -5.46 5.54
CA PRO A 152 46.17 -6.56 5.02
C PRO A 152 44.71 -6.14 4.87
N ARG A 153 44.19 -6.40 3.68
CA ARG A 153 42.76 -6.65 3.56
C ARG A 153 42.60 -8.14 3.80
N LEU A 154 42.01 -8.52 4.93
CA LEU A 154 41.47 -9.86 5.09
C LEU A 154 40.64 -10.16 3.83
N ASN A 155 41.06 -11.12 3.02
CA ASN A 155 40.25 -11.52 1.88
C ASN A 155 39.18 -12.49 2.38
N VAL A 156 38.04 -11.94 2.78
CA VAL A 156 36.92 -12.73 3.33
C VAL A 156 36.48 -13.85 2.38
N LYS A 157 36.67 -13.69 1.06
CA LYS A 157 36.34 -14.75 0.09
C LYS A 157 37.19 -16.02 0.24
N ASN A 158 38.35 -15.91 0.87
CA ASN A 158 39.26 -17.04 1.11
C ASN A 158 38.96 -17.76 2.45
N LEU A 159 38.08 -17.21 3.29
CA LEU A 159 37.68 -17.86 4.54
C LEU A 159 36.66 -18.96 4.27
N HIS A 160 36.75 -20.05 5.03
CA HIS A 160 35.74 -21.10 4.99
C HIS A 160 34.37 -20.55 5.43
N PRO A 161 33.24 -20.91 4.76
CA PRO A 161 31.91 -20.38 5.08
C PRO A 161 31.51 -20.52 6.55
N GLU A 162 31.93 -21.60 7.20
CA GLU A 162 31.70 -21.83 8.64
C GLU A 162 32.35 -20.76 9.53
N ILE A 163 33.55 -20.29 9.18
CA ILE A 163 34.23 -19.20 9.91
C ILE A 163 33.44 -17.91 9.75
N ILE A 164 32.97 -17.63 8.54
CA ILE A 164 32.18 -16.43 8.22
C ILE A 164 30.85 -16.45 8.97
N ASN A 165 30.14 -17.59 8.97
CA ASN A 165 28.89 -17.79 9.69
C ASN A 165 29.07 -17.61 11.21
N ASN A 166 30.12 -18.20 11.79
CA ASN A 166 30.42 -18.05 13.21
C ASN A 166 30.78 -16.60 13.57
N PHE A 167 31.55 -15.92 12.72
CA PHE A 167 31.85 -14.49 12.91
C PHE A 167 30.59 -13.62 12.85
N TYR A 168 29.71 -13.86 11.89
CA TYR A 168 28.42 -13.16 11.83
C TYR A 168 27.60 -13.43 13.09
N GLU A 169 27.52 -14.68 13.54
CA GLU A 169 26.73 -15.08 14.69
C GLU A 169 27.14 -14.34 15.97
N ILE A 170 28.42 -14.32 16.30
CA ILE A 170 28.88 -13.69 17.55
C ILE A 170 28.82 -12.15 17.51
N THR A 171 28.73 -11.54 16.32
CA THR A 171 28.87 -10.08 16.15
C THR A 171 27.59 -9.37 15.69
N HIS A 172 26.65 -10.05 15.03
CA HIS A 172 25.47 -9.38 14.44
C HIS A 172 24.62 -8.65 15.49
N ARG A 173 24.52 -9.18 16.72
CA ARG A 173 23.80 -8.52 17.83
C ARG A 173 24.39 -7.17 18.22
N ILE A 174 25.71 -7.00 18.06
CA ILE A 174 26.39 -5.71 18.29
C ILE A 174 25.81 -4.66 17.32
N LEU A 175 25.59 -5.05 16.06
CA LEU A 175 25.00 -4.17 15.05
C LEU A 175 23.48 -4.05 15.19
N SER A 176 22.76 -5.12 15.55
CA SER A 176 21.29 -5.05 15.67
C SER A 176 20.86 -4.03 16.73
N ILE A 177 21.58 -3.96 17.85
CA ILE A 177 21.29 -3.04 18.94
C ILE A 177 21.74 -1.62 18.59
N LYS A 178 22.92 -1.47 17.99
CA LYS A 178 23.58 -0.15 17.87
C LYS A 178 23.36 0.53 16.52
N LYS A 179 23.25 -0.23 15.41
CA LYS A 179 23.20 0.26 14.02
C LYS A 179 22.47 -0.71 13.05
N PRO A 180 21.12 -0.72 13.05
CA PRO A 180 20.33 -1.61 12.18
C PRO A 180 20.64 -1.49 10.68
N ASN A 181 20.85 -0.27 10.17
CA ASN A 181 21.21 -0.06 8.75
C ASN A 181 22.55 -0.71 8.39
N LYS A 182 23.52 -0.71 9.33
CA LYS A 182 24.81 -1.35 9.11
C LYS A 182 24.69 -2.86 9.13
N LEU A 183 23.85 -3.40 10.02
CA LEU A 183 23.52 -4.82 10.03
C LEU A 183 22.96 -5.24 8.67
N LYS A 184 21.98 -4.50 8.11
CA LYS A 184 21.43 -4.77 6.78
C LYS A 184 22.50 -4.89 5.70
N GLU A 185 23.39 -3.89 5.60
CA GLU A 185 24.51 -3.92 4.65
C GLU A 185 25.42 -5.14 4.86
N PHE A 186 25.75 -5.42 6.12
CA PHE A 186 26.61 -6.54 6.50
C PHE A 186 25.98 -7.90 6.17
N THR A 187 24.69 -8.09 6.48
CA THR A 187 23.93 -9.30 6.13
C THR A 187 23.96 -9.55 4.63
N PHE A 188 23.65 -8.53 3.81
CA PHE A 188 23.70 -8.69 2.35
C PHE A 188 25.11 -8.98 1.83
N PHE A 189 26.13 -8.36 2.41
CA PHE A 189 27.52 -8.64 2.06
C PHE A 189 27.90 -10.09 2.35
N ILE A 190 27.60 -10.56 3.55
CA ILE A 190 27.91 -11.92 3.99
C ILE A 190 27.15 -12.94 3.14
N TYR A 191 25.84 -12.75 2.94
CA TYR A 191 25.01 -13.66 2.15
C TYR A 191 25.53 -13.84 0.72
N LYS A 192 26.03 -12.77 0.08
CA LYS A 192 26.66 -12.85 -1.26
C LYS A 192 27.88 -13.77 -1.31
N ILE A 193 28.57 -13.97 -0.18
CA ILE A 193 29.76 -14.80 -0.07
C ILE A 193 29.38 -16.23 0.28
N VAL A 194 28.56 -16.44 1.31
CA VAL A 194 28.25 -17.79 1.81
C VAL A 194 27.14 -18.50 1.01
N LYS A 195 26.22 -17.74 0.40
CA LYS A 195 25.09 -18.22 -0.42
C LYS A 195 24.37 -19.42 0.21
N ASP A 196 24.48 -20.59 -0.41
CA ASP A 196 23.79 -21.83 0.00
C ASP A 196 24.27 -22.36 1.36
N ASN A 197 25.44 -21.91 1.82
CA ASN A 197 25.97 -22.22 3.16
C ASN A 197 25.53 -21.19 4.22
N ALA A 198 24.59 -20.31 3.93
CA ALA A 198 24.12 -19.31 4.90
C ALA A 198 23.55 -19.97 6.16
N SER A 199 23.87 -19.39 7.31
CA SER A 199 23.27 -19.82 8.59
C SER A 199 21.83 -19.35 8.73
N GLN A 200 21.11 -19.97 9.68
CA GLN A 200 19.78 -19.54 10.10
C GLN A 200 19.72 -18.04 10.42
N SER A 201 20.66 -17.50 11.20
CA SER A 201 20.68 -16.06 11.54
C SER A 201 20.78 -15.17 10.30
N ILE A 202 21.63 -15.53 9.33
CA ILE A 202 21.75 -14.76 8.08
C ILE A 202 20.44 -14.81 7.30
N LEU A 203 19.86 -16.00 7.12
CA LEU A 203 18.62 -16.18 6.37
C LEU A 203 17.43 -15.48 7.02
N PHE A 204 17.35 -15.47 8.36
CA PHE A 204 16.37 -14.67 9.10
C PHE A 204 16.53 -13.17 8.79
N PHE A 205 17.74 -12.63 8.86
CA PHE A 205 17.95 -11.21 8.55
C PHE A 205 17.76 -10.90 7.05
N MET A 206 18.02 -11.85 6.16
CA MET A 206 17.69 -11.71 4.73
C MET A 206 16.18 -11.65 4.52
N ASN A 207 15.40 -12.50 5.19
CA ASN A 207 13.94 -12.42 5.22
C ASN A 207 13.48 -11.06 5.79
N TYR A 208 14.05 -10.61 6.89
CA TYR A 208 13.67 -9.36 7.54
C TYR A 208 14.00 -8.08 6.72
N PHE A 209 15.15 -8.04 6.04
CA PHE A 209 15.62 -6.82 5.35
C PHE A 209 15.20 -6.70 3.89
N THR A 210 14.78 -7.79 3.26
CA THR A 210 14.38 -7.82 1.85
C THR A 210 12.98 -7.22 1.69
N GLN A 211 12.76 -6.38 0.69
CA GLN A 211 11.44 -5.78 0.44
C GLN A 211 10.53 -6.66 -0.41
N ASP A 212 11.12 -7.45 -1.31
CA ASP A 212 10.37 -8.40 -2.13
C ASP A 212 9.84 -9.55 -1.27
N LYS A 213 8.52 -9.58 -1.08
CA LYS A 213 7.80 -10.56 -0.28
C LYS A 213 7.99 -12.00 -0.79
N SER A 214 8.17 -12.21 -2.09
CA SER A 214 8.45 -13.55 -2.63
C SER A 214 9.81 -14.04 -2.16
N ASN A 215 10.83 -13.18 -2.21
CA ASN A 215 12.16 -13.50 -1.70
C ASN A 215 12.16 -13.71 -0.18
N GLN A 216 11.35 -12.96 0.58
CA GLN A 216 11.19 -13.20 2.02
C GLN A 216 10.76 -14.64 2.31
N ILE A 217 9.73 -15.13 1.61
CA ILE A 217 9.24 -16.51 1.72
C ILE A 217 10.33 -17.50 1.31
N SER A 218 11.04 -17.27 0.21
CA SER A 218 12.14 -18.13 -0.22
C SER A 218 13.24 -18.27 0.83
N PHE A 219 13.66 -17.17 1.46
CA PHE A 219 14.66 -17.22 2.54
C PHE A 219 14.15 -17.96 3.79
N ALA A 220 12.86 -17.87 4.09
CA ALA A 220 12.26 -18.59 5.19
C ALA A 220 12.29 -20.11 4.98
N HIS A 221 12.06 -20.60 3.75
CA HIS A 221 12.25 -22.03 3.48
C HIS A 221 13.70 -22.48 3.58
N LEU A 222 14.65 -21.69 3.05
CA LEU A 222 16.08 -21.99 3.18
C LEU A 222 16.48 -22.09 4.66
N PHE A 223 15.94 -21.23 5.52
CA PHE A 223 16.21 -21.23 6.96
C PHE A 223 15.93 -22.58 7.61
N LEU A 224 14.87 -23.29 7.20
CA LEU A 224 14.44 -24.55 7.83
C LEU A 224 15.48 -25.67 7.71
N THR A 225 16.34 -25.61 6.68
CA THR A 225 17.37 -26.63 6.42
C THR A 225 18.79 -26.14 6.73
N ALA A 226 18.95 -24.84 7.01
CA ALA A 226 20.24 -24.23 7.29
C ALA A 226 20.78 -24.61 8.68
N LYS A 227 22.11 -24.65 8.81
CA LYS A 227 22.77 -24.90 10.09
C LYS A 227 22.55 -23.73 11.05
N ASN A 228 22.10 -24.05 12.26
CA ASN A 228 21.96 -23.08 13.33
C ASN A 228 23.29 -22.96 14.11
N TYR A 229 23.90 -21.78 14.08
CA TYR A 229 25.06 -21.45 14.91
C TYR A 229 24.66 -20.60 16.13
N SER A 230 23.41 -20.14 16.18
CA SER A 230 22.88 -19.22 17.16
C SER A 230 22.32 -19.93 18.38
N ILE A 231 22.52 -19.31 19.55
CA ILE A 231 21.80 -19.66 20.78
C ILE A 231 20.38 -19.05 20.76
N THR A 232 20.17 -18.01 19.95
CA THR A 232 18.87 -17.38 19.71
C THR A 232 18.06 -18.22 18.73
N ASP A 233 16.82 -18.55 19.11
CA ASP A 233 15.85 -19.09 18.18
C ASP A 233 15.11 -17.93 17.46
N TYR A 234 15.26 -17.86 16.14
CA TYR A 234 14.58 -16.88 15.28
C TYR A 234 13.28 -17.41 14.68
N SER A 235 12.93 -18.69 14.92
CA SER A 235 11.84 -19.39 14.23
C SER A 235 10.49 -18.69 14.39
N GLN A 236 10.17 -18.20 15.60
CA GLN A 236 8.91 -17.49 15.87
C GLN A 236 8.81 -16.17 15.10
N SER A 237 9.89 -15.38 15.06
CA SER A 237 9.91 -14.09 14.35
C SER A 237 9.93 -14.29 12.84
N LEU A 238 10.63 -15.32 12.36
CA LEU A 238 10.63 -15.72 10.96
C LEU A 238 9.21 -16.11 10.50
N ALA A 239 8.54 -16.97 11.26
CA ALA A 239 7.18 -17.42 10.96
C ALA A 239 6.20 -16.24 10.91
N TYR A 240 6.29 -15.33 11.88
CA TYR A 240 5.48 -14.10 11.92
C TYR A 240 5.66 -13.25 10.66
N ASN A 241 6.90 -12.86 10.31
CA ASN A 241 7.17 -12.04 9.14
C ASN A 241 6.75 -12.73 7.82
N THR A 242 7.01 -14.03 7.72
CA THR A 242 6.73 -14.79 6.51
C THR A 242 5.23 -14.99 6.30
N CYS A 243 4.46 -15.10 7.38
CA CYS A 243 3.01 -15.19 7.28
C CYS A 243 2.41 -13.90 6.71
N PHE A 244 2.83 -12.72 7.19
CA PHE A 244 2.41 -11.43 6.59
C PHE A 244 2.76 -11.36 5.10
N ALA A 245 4.00 -11.70 4.74
CA ALA A 245 4.44 -11.70 3.35
C ALA A 245 3.59 -12.63 2.46
N ALA A 246 3.21 -13.80 2.98
CA ALA A 246 2.36 -14.75 2.28
C ALA A 246 0.90 -14.26 2.14
N ILE A 247 0.32 -13.66 3.18
CA ILE A 247 -1.04 -13.08 3.15
C ILE A 247 -1.10 -11.96 2.11
N ASP A 248 -0.11 -11.08 2.12
CA ASP A 248 0.00 -9.96 1.19
C ASP A 248 0.16 -10.36 -0.28
N LEU A 249 0.74 -11.54 -0.53
CA LEU A 249 0.85 -12.14 -1.86
C LEU A 249 -0.32 -13.09 -2.17
N GLU A 250 -1.34 -13.12 -1.31
CA GLU A 250 -2.52 -13.98 -1.43
C GLU A 250 -2.19 -15.49 -1.50
N ARG A 251 -1.02 -15.89 -0.96
CA ARG A 251 -0.57 -17.29 -0.86
C ARG A 251 -1.08 -17.91 0.43
N PHE A 252 -2.39 -18.13 0.52
CA PHE A 252 -3.03 -18.52 1.79
C PHE A 252 -2.60 -19.88 2.35
N GLU A 253 -2.25 -20.85 1.51
CA GLU A 253 -1.70 -22.13 1.98
C GLU A 253 -0.34 -21.94 2.67
N GLU A 254 0.52 -21.10 2.07
CA GLU A 254 1.82 -20.73 2.63
C GLU A 254 1.65 -19.96 3.94
N ALA A 255 0.71 -19.01 3.99
CA ALA A 255 0.38 -18.29 5.21
C ALA A 255 -0.05 -19.24 6.34
N ASN A 256 -0.96 -20.18 6.04
CA ASN A 256 -1.41 -21.19 7.00
C ASN A 256 -0.27 -22.11 7.47
N TYR A 257 0.67 -22.46 6.59
CA TYR A 257 1.84 -23.25 6.96
C TYR A 257 2.71 -22.54 8.00
N TRP A 258 3.00 -21.25 7.80
CA TRP A 258 3.81 -20.46 8.74
C TRP A 258 3.05 -20.08 10.01
N LEU A 259 1.75 -19.81 9.93
CA LEU A 259 0.90 -19.51 11.08
C LEU A 259 0.94 -20.64 12.13
N LYS A 260 0.92 -21.91 11.70
CA LYS A 260 1.04 -23.09 12.57
C LYS A 260 2.37 -23.18 13.34
N LYS A 261 3.39 -22.43 12.93
CA LYS A 261 4.70 -22.38 13.60
C LYS A 261 4.78 -21.27 14.65
N ILE A 262 3.73 -20.46 14.81
CA ILE A 262 3.67 -19.38 15.80
C ILE A 262 3.04 -19.93 17.09
N ASN A 263 3.81 -19.93 18.18
CA ASN A 263 3.40 -20.46 19.48
C ASN A 263 2.92 -19.35 20.43
N ASN A 264 3.13 -18.08 20.07
CA ASN A 264 2.65 -16.94 20.84
C ASN A 264 1.19 -16.65 20.46
N SER A 265 0.28 -16.76 21.43
CA SER A 265 -1.16 -16.62 21.22
C SER A 265 -1.57 -15.25 20.68
N GLU A 266 -1.01 -14.17 21.20
CA GLU A 266 -1.35 -12.80 20.76
C GLU A 266 -0.97 -12.59 19.29
N LYS A 267 0.27 -12.96 18.93
CA LYS A 267 0.76 -12.88 17.54
C LYS A 267 0.02 -13.81 16.59
N TYR A 268 -0.35 -15.00 17.06
CA TYR A 268 -1.17 -15.93 16.30
C TYR A 268 -2.53 -15.31 15.98
N THR A 269 -3.25 -14.80 17.00
CA THR A 269 -4.57 -14.17 16.82
C THR A 269 -4.49 -12.95 15.92
N GLU A 270 -3.46 -12.12 16.06
CA GLU A 270 -3.24 -10.95 15.20
C GLU A 270 -3.18 -11.33 13.71
N ILE A 271 -2.34 -12.31 13.37
CA ILE A 271 -2.17 -12.77 11.99
C ILE A 271 -3.40 -13.53 11.50
N GLU A 272 -4.03 -14.33 12.35
CA GLU A 272 -5.26 -15.05 12.00
C GLU A 272 -6.38 -14.08 11.62
N ASN A 273 -6.57 -13.01 12.41
CA ASN A 273 -7.50 -11.93 12.08
C ASN A 273 -7.11 -11.22 10.77
N TYR A 274 -5.82 -10.96 10.56
CA TYR A 274 -5.34 -10.33 9.32
C TYR A 274 -5.61 -11.21 8.08
N LEU A 275 -5.36 -12.51 8.18
CA LEU A 275 -5.66 -13.51 7.15
C LEU A 275 -7.17 -13.57 6.86
N LEU A 276 -7.99 -13.61 7.91
CA LEU A 276 -9.45 -13.67 7.78
C LEU A 276 -9.99 -12.41 7.10
N ASN A 277 -9.56 -11.23 7.55
CA ASN A 277 -9.94 -9.95 6.95
C ASN A 277 -9.52 -9.87 5.47
N LYS A 278 -8.32 -10.35 5.13
CA LYS A 278 -7.85 -10.35 3.73
C LYS A 278 -8.68 -11.28 2.85
N LYS A 279 -9.06 -12.46 3.35
CA LYS A 279 -9.95 -13.38 2.64
C LYS A 279 -11.34 -12.80 2.44
N GLN A 280 -11.90 -12.20 3.49
CA GLN A 280 -13.19 -11.53 3.42
C GLN A 280 -13.16 -10.36 2.43
N GLU A 281 -12.10 -9.55 2.43
CA GLU A 281 -11.92 -8.48 1.45
C GLU A 281 -11.97 -9.00 0.01
N ILE A 282 -11.22 -10.08 -0.29
CA ILE A 282 -11.21 -10.69 -1.62
C ILE A 282 -12.58 -11.26 -1.98
N GLU A 283 -13.27 -11.89 -1.03
CA GLU A 283 -14.62 -12.41 -1.24
C GLU A 283 -15.61 -11.27 -1.55
N GLU A 284 -15.59 -10.19 -0.77
CA GLU A 284 -16.43 -9.01 -1.00
C GLU A 284 -16.16 -8.35 -2.36
N ILE A 285 -14.89 -8.22 -2.76
CA ILE A 285 -14.52 -7.73 -4.11
C ILE A 285 -15.04 -8.70 -5.18
N SER A 286 -14.91 -10.01 -4.96
CA SER A 286 -15.35 -11.04 -5.90
C SER A 286 -16.87 -11.02 -6.08
N GLN A 287 -17.64 -10.69 -5.05
CA GLN A 287 -19.10 -10.63 -5.07
C GLN A 287 -19.66 -9.23 -5.38
N HIS A 288 -18.79 -8.21 -5.48
CA HIS A 288 -19.19 -6.83 -5.67
C HIS A 288 -20.10 -6.66 -6.91
N PRO A 289 -21.20 -5.89 -6.84
CA PRO A 289 -22.16 -5.76 -7.93
C PRO A 289 -21.57 -5.20 -9.23
N LEU A 290 -20.52 -4.38 -9.13
CA LEU A 290 -19.81 -3.83 -10.31
C LEU A 290 -18.74 -4.77 -10.88
N ASN A 291 -18.52 -5.94 -10.28
CA ASN A 291 -17.50 -6.86 -10.77
C ASN A 291 -17.89 -7.39 -12.17
N PRO A 292 -17.09 -7.10 -13.22
CA PRO A 292 -17.43 -7.47 -14.58
C PRO A 292 -17.43 -8.99 -14.83
N VAL A 293 -16.71 -9.77 -14.02
CA VAL A 293 -16.70 -11.23 -14.12
C VAL A 293 -18.08 -11.82 -13.77
N ASN A 294 -18.82 -11.16 -12.88
CA ASN A 294 -20.17 -11.57 -12.48
C ASN A 294 -21.27 -11.11 -13.46
N SER A 295 -20.88 -10.49 -14.57
CA SER A 295 -21.80 -9.81 -15.49
C SER A 295 -21.75 -10.44 -16.87
N SER A 296 -22.54 -11.51 -17.06
CA SER A 296 -22.80 -12.06 -18.39
C SER A 296 -23.67 -11.09 -19.20
N PRO A 297 -23.47 -10.97 -20.52
CA PRO A 297 -24.34 -10.13 -21.35
C PRO A 297 -25.79 -10.57 -21.27
N LEU A 298 -26.69 -9.59 -21.10
CA LEU A 298 -28.13 -9.81 -21.01
C LEU A 298 -28.76 -9.87 -22.40
N SER A 299 -29.72 -10.77 -22.61
CA SER A 299 -30.55 -10.77 -23.82
C SER A 299 -31.55 -9.62 -23.77
N LEU A 300 -31.78 -8.94 -24.90
CA LEU A 300 -32.67 -7.76 -24.99
C LEU A 300 -34.08 -8.03 -24.42
N GLU A 301 -34.63 -9.22 -24.68
CA GLU A 301 -35.94 -9.67 -24.23
C GLU A 301 -36.14 -9.55 -22.71
N ASN A 302 -35.06 -9.79 -21.94
CA ASN A 302 -35.06 -9.82 -20.48
C ASN A 302 -34.88 -8.43 -19.84
N ILE A 303 -34.65 -7.38 -20.64
CA ILE A 303 -34.46 -6.02 -20.17
C ILE A 303 -35.81 -5.30 -20.20
N SER A 304 -36.14 -4.60 -19.12
CA SER A 304 -37.39 -3.82 -19.06
C SER A 304 -37.36 -2.66 -20.06
N THR A 305 -38.52 -2.31 -20.62
CA THR A 305 -38.65 -1.22 -21.60
C THR A 305 -38.13 0.10 -21.04
N ILE A 306 -38.41 0.41 -19.76
CA ILE A 306 -37.90 1.63 -19.11
C ILE A 306 -36.37 1.67 -19.01
N ASP A 307 -35.72 0.52 -18.72
CA ASP A 307 -34.26 0.43 -18.67
C ASP A 307 -33.64 0.56 -20.06
N LEU A 308 -34.28 0.01 -21.10
CA LEU A 308 -33.86 0.22 -22.50
C LEU A 308 -33.93 1.70 -22.89
N ILE A 309 -34.98 2.41 -22.50
CA ILE A 309 -35.07 3.85 -22.77
C ILE A 309 -33.98 4.60 -21.99
N PHE A 310 -33.73 4.28 -20.72
CA PHE A 310 -32.62 4.87 -19.98
C PHE A 310 -31.27 4.64 -20.66
N LEU A 311 -31.00 3.43 -21.15
CA LEU A 311 -29.79 3.15 -21.92
C LEU A 311 -29.68 4.03 -23.17
N CYS A 312 -30.79 4.20 -23.92
CA CYS A 312 -30.81 5.11 -25.06
C CYS A 312 -30.49 6.55 -24.66
N ILE A 313 -30.99 7.00 -23.51
CA ILE A 313 -30.72 8.34 -22.98
C ILE A 313 -29.22 8.54 -22.70
N TYR A 314 -28.56 7.55 -22.08
CA TYR A 314 -27.10 7.62 -21.85
C TYR A 314 -26.29 7.49 -23.13
N LEU A 315 -26.69 6.63 -24.06
CA LEU A 315 -26.01 6.53 -25.35
C LEU A 315 -26.12 7.84 -26.15
N ASP A 316 -27.25 8.53 -26.07
CA ASP A 316 -27.40 9.84 -26.68
C ASP A 316 -26.49 10.90 -26.03
N SER A 317 -26.39 10.94 -24.70
CA SER A 317 -25.60 11.98 -24.00
C SER A 317 -24.10 11.69 -23.96
N CYS A 318 -23.70 10.49 -23.57
CA CYS A 318 -22.32 10.11 -23.28
C CYS A 318 -21.81 8.91 -24.09
N GLY A 319 -22.56 8.42 -25.08
CA GLY A 319 -22.10 7.35 -25.97
C GLY A 319 -20.92 7.76 -26.86
N ASP A 320 -19.98 6.82 -27.03
CA ASP A 320 -18.86 6.90 -27.97
C ASP A 320 -18.88 5.69 -28.94
N ASN A 321 -17.87 5.59 -29.78
CA ASN A 321 -17.65 4.43 -30.64
C ASN A 321 -17.25 3.16 -29.86
N TRP A 322 -16.81 3.31 -28.60
CA TRP A 322 -16.29 2.25 -27.73
C TRP A 322 -16.82 2.41 -26.30
N GLY A 323 -18.14 2.39 -26.13
CA GLY A 323 -18.83 2.43 -24.83
C GLY A 323 -19.40 3.80 -24.44
N LEU A 324 -19.60 3.99 -23.13
CA LEU A 324 -20.13 5.19 -22.48
C LEU A 324 -18.99 5.94 -21.78
N LYS A 325 -18.86 7.23 -22.09
CA LYS A 325 -17.91 8.14 -21.45
C LYS A 325 -18.33 8.48 -20.02
N SER A 326 -17.34 8.90 -19.22
CA SER A 326 -17.56 9.39 -17.85
C SER A 326 -18.58 10.53 -17.77
N LEU A 327 -19.43 10.46 -16.73
CA LEU A 327 -20.47 11.45 -16.49
C LEU A 327 -19.94 12.80 -16.04
N HIS A 328 -18.80 12.85 -15.33
CA HIS A 328 -18.19 14.10 -14.88
C HIS A 328 -18.01 15.12 -16.02
N THR A 329 -17.78 14.63 -17.24
CA THR A 329 -17.54 15.47 -18.41
C THR A 329 -18.76 15.60 -19.33
N HIS A 330 -19.60 14.57 -19.43
CA HIS A 330 -20.69 14.52 -20.44
C HIS A 330 -22.11 14.41 -19.83
N GLY A 331 -22.23 14.16 -18.53
CA GLY A 331 -23.49 13.85 -17.87
C GLY A 331 -24.41 15.04 -17.58
N GLN A 332 -23.89 16.28 -17.64
CA GLN A 332 -24.62 17.50 -17.26
C GLN A 332 -25.89 17.76 -18.09
N TYR A 333 -25.99 17.17 -19.29
CA TYR A 333 -27.12 17.33 -20.20
C TYR A 333 -27.91 16.04 -20.45
N THR A 334 -27.75 15.02 -19.59
CA THR A 334 -28.51 13.77 -19.72
C THR A 334 -29.95 13.94 -19.21
N PHE A 335 -30.10 14.43 -17.97
CA PHE A 335 -31.36 14.77 -17.33
C PHE A 335 -31.35 16.21 -16.81
N PRO A 336 -32.51 16.84 -16.58
CA PRO A 336 -32.56 18.20 -16.01
C PRO A 336 -31.87 18.34 -14.64
N TYR A 337 -31.83 17.25 -13.86
CA TYR A 337 -31.17 17.19 -12.55
C TYR A 337 -30.03 16.15 -12.56
N TYR A 338 -28.81 16.59 -12.23
CA TYR A 338 -27.62 15.75 -12.36
C TYR A 338 -27.63 14.54 -11.42
N LYS A 339 -28.19 14.67 -10.21
CA LYS A 339 -28.29 13.54 -9.27
C LYS A 339 -29.11 12.39 -9.85
N THR A 340 -30.16 12.68 -10.61
CA THR A 340 -30.95 11.67 -11.34
C THR A 340 -30.11 10.94 -12.39
N THR A 341 -29.15 11.63 -13.02
CA THR A 341 -28.19 11.02 -13.95
C THR A 341 -27.28 10.02 -13.21
N LEU A 342 -26.75 10.38 -12.04
CA LEU A 342 -25.94 9.44 -11.25
C LEU A 342 -26.75 8.23 -10.78
N GLU A 343 -27.95 8.45 -10.24
CA GLU A 343 -28.79 7.38 -9.68
C GLU A 343 -29.26 6.37 -10.74
N ILE A 344 -29.65 6.85 -11.93
CA ILE A 344 -30.07 5.95 -13.00
C ILE A 344 -28.86 5.20 -13.57
N LEU A 345 -27.72 5.84 -13.83
CA LEU A 345 -26.55 5.11 -14.34
C LEU A 345 -26.07 4.06 -13.33
N LYS A 346 -26.10 4.38 -12.04
CA LYS A 346 -25.85 3.42 -10.95
C LYS A 346 -26.80 2.24 -11.01
N SER A 347 -28.10 2.49 -11.20
CA SER A 347 -29.11 1.44 -11.36
C SER A 347 -28.80 0.54 -12.56
N LEU A 348 -28.46 1.12 -13.71
CA LEU A 348 -28.08 0.36 -14.92
C LEU A 348 -26.84 -0.52 -14.68
N ALA A 349 -25.84 -0.01 -13.96
CA ALA A 349 -24.64 -0.75 -13.61
C ALA A 349 -24.93 -1.91 -12.64
N ILE A 350 -25.72 -1.66 -11.59
CA ILE A 350 -26.13 -2.70 -10.61
C ILE A 350 -26.99 -3.79 -11.28
N LYS A 351 -27.86 -3.40 -12.22
CA LYS A 351 -28.64 -4.32 -13.06
C LYS A 351 -27.81 -5.03 -14.13
N LYS A 352 -26.50 -4.74 -14.21
CA LYS A 352 -25.55 -5.35 -15.17
C LYS A 352 -25.88 -5.08 -16.64
N LEU A 353 -26.61 -4.00 -16.92
CA LEU A 353 -26.89 -3.54 -18.29
C LEU A 353 -25.69 -2.84 -18.90
N ILE A 354 -24.87 -2.25 -18.03
CA ILE A 354 -23.57 -1.70 -18.34
C ILE A 354 -22.54 -2.29 -17.37
N LYS A 355 -21.27 -2.34 -17.77
CA LYS A 355 -20.18 -2.86 -16.94
C LYS A 355 -18.89 -2.09 -17.14
N ILE A 356 -18.05 -2.11 -16.11
CA ILE A 356 -16.69 -1.55 -16.15
C ILE A 356 -15.77 -2.56 -16.86
N PRO A 357 -14.74 -2.13 -17.60
CA PRO A 357 -13.72 -3.05 -18.11
C PRO A 357 -13.05 -3.86 -16.99
N ILE A 358 -12.69 -5.11 -17.26
CA ILE A 358 -11.94 -5.95 -16.30
C ILE A 358 -10.63 -5.25 -15.88
N SER A 359 -9.91 -4.67 -16.83
CA SER A 359 -8.65 -3.95 -16.59
C SER A 359 -8.81 -2.72 -15.70
N SER A 360 -9.96 -2.06 -15.76
CA SER A 360 -10.27 -0.93 -14.88
C SER A 360 -10.64 -1.44 -13.49
N PHE A 361 -11.50 -2.46 -13.41
CA PHE A 361 -11.98 -3.00 -12.14
C PHE A 361 -10.84 -3.51 -11.24
N THR A 362 -9.82 -4.15 -11.81
CA THR A 362 -8.65 -4.66 -11.06
C THR A 362 -7.83 -3.59 -10.35
N ASN A 363 -8.03 -2.31 -10.67
CA ASN A 363 -7.30 -1.20 -10.02
C ASN A 363 -8.01 -0.66 -8.77
N TYR A 364 -9.24 -1.10 -8.49
CA TYR A 364 -9.99 -0.61 -7.33
C TYR A 364 -9.76 -1.49 -6.10
N SER A 365 -9.51 -0.83 -4.96
CA SER A 365 -9.59 -1.50 -3.66
C SER A 365 -11.05 -1.64 -3.22
N LEU A 366 -11.33 -2.51 -2.23
CA LEU A 366 -12.65 -2.61 -1.63
C LEU A 366 -13.17 -1.25 -1.11
N ARG A 367 -12.27 -0.42 -0.57
CA ARG A 367 -12.61 0.92 -0.11
C ARG A 367 -13.11 1.82 -1.25
N ASP A 368 -12.51 1.71 -2.43
CA ASP A 368 -12.91 2.47 -3.61
C ASP A 368 -14.24 1.95 -4.16
N LEU A 369 -14.40 0.63 -4.22
CA LEU A 369 -15.64 -0.03 -4.65
C LEU A 369 -16.85 0.36 -3.78
N ASN A 370 -16.65 0.52 -2.47
CA ASN A 370 -17.67 1.02 -1.54
C ASN A 370 -18.09 2.48 -1.81
N GLN A 371 -17.37 3.21 -2.67
CA GLN A 371 -17.71 4.57 -3.12
C GLN A 371 -18.29 4.55 -4.53
N ILE A 372 -19.30 3.71 -4.76
CA ILE A 372 -19.92 3.46 -6.08
C ILE A 372 -20.23 4.77 -6.83
N ASP A 373 -20.76 5.79 -6.17
CA ASP A 373 -21.17 7.04 -6.84
C ASP A 373 -19.99 7.74 -7.53
N LYS A 374 -18.78 7.66 -6.96
CA LYS A 374 -17.57 8.18 -7.60
C LYS A 374 -17.18 7.36 -8.82
N ILE A 375 -17.30 6.03 -8.74
CA ILE A 375 -16.99 5.17 -9.88
C ILE A 375 -17.97 5.48 -11.03
N ILE A 376 -19.26 5.59 -10.74
CA ILE A 376 -20.30 5.96 -11.70
C ILE A 376 -20.01 7.32 -12.37
N GLU A 377 -19.46 8.27 -11.61
CA GLU A 377 -19.17 9.61 -12.13
C GLU A 377 -17.93 9.66 -13.04
N TYR A 378 -16.87 8.93 -12.70
CA TYR A 378 -15.55 9.10 -13.33
C TYR A 378 -15.14 7.96 -14.27
N GLU A 379 -15.71 6.78 -14.15
CA GLU A 379 -15.30 5.61 -14.93
C GLU A 379 -16.02 5.54 -16.28
N ASN A 380 -15.39 4.90 -17.26
CA ASN A 380 -16.03 4.56 -18.54
C ASN A 380 -16.73 3.19 -18.42
N PHE A 381 -17.92 3.09 -19.00
CA PHE A 381 -18.73 1.88 -18.98
C PHE A 381 -18.92 1.32 -20.38
N HIS A 382 -19.14 0.02 -20.47
CA HIS A 382 -19.49 -0.68 -21.70
C HIS A 382 -20.90 -1.23 -21.59
N LEU A 383 -21.62 -1.32 -22.71
CA LEU A 383 -22.87 -2.04 -22.77
C LEU A 383 -22.61 -3.53 -22.48
N ASN A 384 -23.53 -4.14 -21.76
CA ASN A 384 -23.46 -5.56 -21.42
C ASN A 384 -24.72 -6.28 -21.90
N ILE A 385 -24.99 -6.16 -23.19
CA ILE A 385 -26.17 -6.70 -23.87
C ILE A 385 -25.71 -7.58 -25.03
N GLN A 386 -26.33 -8.75 -25.19
CA GLN A 386 -26.03 -9.68 -26.28
C GLN A 386 -26.32 -9.02 -27.63
N ASP A 387 -25.41 -9.20 -28.58
CA ASP A 387 -25.53 -8.74 -29.97
C ASP A 387 -25.76 -7.23 -30.16
N VAL A 388 -25.57 -6.42 -29.11
CA VAL A 388 -25.56 -4.95 -29.20
C VAL A 388 -24.11 -4.46 -29.14
N PRO A 389 -23.59 -3.82 -30.20
CA PRO A 389 -22.22 -3.33 -30.22
C PRO A 389 -22.07 -2.09 -29.33
N ASP A 390 -20.87 -1.90 -28.78
CA ASP A 390 -20.46 -0.74 -27.96
C ASP A 390 -20.28 0.56 -28.77
N SER A 391 -21.13 0.81 -29.77
CA SER A 391 -21.10 2.00 -30.61
C SER A 391 -22.39 2.78 -30.44
N LYS A 392 -22.32 4.06 -30.08
CA LYS A 392 -23.47 4.95 -29.97
C LYS A 392 -24.46 4.80 -31.11
N ILE A 393 -23.99 4.90 -32.37
CA ILE A 393 -24.86 4.92 -33.55
C ILE A 393 -25.58 3.57 -33.74
N LEU A 394 -24.84 2.47 -33.65
CA LEU A 394 -25.39 1.13 -33.87
C LEU A 394 -26.26 0.67 -32.70
N ALA A 395 -25.80 0.90 -31.46
CA ALA A 395 -26.54 0.55 -30.25
C ALA A 395 -27.86 1.32 -30.16
N LEU A 396 -27.85 2.65 -30.36
CA LEU A 396 -29.09 3.43 -30.35
C LEU A 396 -30.09 2.91 -31.37
N LYS A 397 -29.64 2.59 -32.58
CA LYS A 397 -30.51 2.04 -33.61
C LYS A 397 -31.18 0.74 -33.15
N ILE A 398 -30.38 -0.24 -32.69
CA ILE A 398 -30.89 -1.55 -32.26
C ILE A 398 -31.83 -1.42 -31.06
N LEU A 399 -31.48 -0.61 -30.07
CA LEU A 399 -32.29 -0.44 -28.87
C LEU A 399 -33.60 0.31 -29.15
N LEU A 400 -33.58 1.32 -30.02
CA LEU A 400 -34.80 2.02 -30.43
C LEU A 400 -35.73 1.12 -31.26
N ASP A 401 -35.17 0.32 -32.17
CA ASP A 401 -35.93 -0.68 -32.92
C ASP A 401 -36.58 -1.68 -31.96
N GLU A 402 -35.85 -2.17 -30.95
CA GLU A 402 -36.39 -3.06 -29.91
C GLU A 402 -37.53 -2.40 -29.11
N ILE A 403 -37.34 -1.17 -28.62
CA ILE A 403 -38.38 -0.42 -27.87
C ILE A 403 -39.63 -0.21 -28.73
N SER A 404 -39.47 0.03 -30.03
CA SER A 404 -40.60 0.24 -30.94
C SER A 404 -41.54 -0.98 -31.02
N ASN A 405 -41.01 -2.18 -30.79
CA ASN A 405 -41.75 -3.45 -30.79
C ASN A 405 -42.37 -3.80 -29.42
N ARG A 406 -42.04 -3.05 -28.35
CA ARG A 406 -42.57 -3.31 -26.99
C ARG A 406 -43.96 -2.73 -26.82
N ILE A 407 -44.86 -3.53 -26.24
CA ILE A 407 -46.27 -3.16 -26.02
C ILE A 407 -46.39 -2.05 -24.97
N ASP A 408 -45.54 -2.07 -23.94
CA ASP A 408 -45.54 -1.15 -22.80
C ASP A 408 -44.67 0.12 -23.02
N LYS A 409 -44.31 0.42 -24.28
CA LYS A 409 -43.49 1.58 -24.63
C LYS A 409 -44.16 2.91 -24.27
N ALA A 410 -45.49 2.99 -24.38
CA ALA A 410 -46.24 4.19 -24.05
C ALA A 410 -46.21 4.47 -22.54
N GLU A 411 -46.48 3.47 -21.71
CA GLU A 411 -46.37 3.52 -20.25
C GLU A 411 -44.96 3.89 -19.81
N SER A 412 -43.95 3.25 -20.40
CA SER A 412 -42.55 3.53 -20.06
C SER A 412 -42.15 4.96 -20.41
N CYS A 413 -42.58 5.49 -21.56
CA CYS A 413 -42.38 6.89 -21.92
C CYS A 413 -43.10 7.85 -20.97
N TYR A 414 -44.32 7.50 -20.53
CA TYR A 414 -45.08 8.28 -19.57
C TYR A 414 -44.36 8.38 -18.22
N GLU A 415 -43.83 7.27 -17.70
CA GLU A 415 -43.04 7.26 -16.47
C GLU A 415 -41.78 8.12 -16.56
N ILE A 416 -41.07 8.06 -17.69
CA ILE A 416 -39.87 8.88 -17.92
C ILE A 416 -40.24 10.35 -18.04
N TRP A 417 -41.35 10.68 -18.69
CA TRP A 417 -41.83 12.07 -18.77
C TRP A 417 -42.12 12.63 -17.37
N LYS A 418 -42.86 11.89 -16.52
CA LYS A 418 -43.07 12.30 -15.12
C LYS A 418 -41.76 12.53 -14.39
N LYS A 419 -40.75 11.69 -14.61
CA LYS A 419 -39.42 11.82 -14.01
C LYS A 419 -38.69 13.09 -14.47
N ILE A 420 -38.67 13.37 -15.78
CA ILE A 420 -38.09 14.60 -16.33
C ILE A 420 -38.76 15.84 -15.74
N VAL A 421 -40.08 15.82 -15.63
CA VAL A 421 -40.84 16.94 -15.07
C VAL A 421 -40.48 17.18 -13.60
N LEU A 422 -40.34 16.11 -12.81
CA LEU A 422 -39.90 16.21 -11.43
C LEU A 422 -38.44 16.69 -11.33
N ASP A 423 -37.55 16.28 -12.23
CA ASP A 423 -36.17 16.76 -12.27
C ASP A 423 -36.09 18.28 -12.50
N TYR A 424 -37.01 18.85 -13.28
CA TYR A 424 -37.11 20.31 -13.44
C TYR A 424 -37.46 21.05 -12.15
N PHE A 425 -38.17 20.41 -11.21
CA PHE A 425 -38.39 20.95 -9.87
C PHE A 425 -37.07 21.03 -9.10
N PHE A 426 -36.38 19.88 -8.99
CA PHE A 426 -35.13 19.76 -8.23
C PHE A 426 -34.03 20.65 -8.79
N SER A 427 -33.86 20.67 -10.11
CA SER A 427 -32.91 21.53 -10.82
C SER A 427 -33.18 23.01 -10.55
N ALA A 428 -34.44 23.45 -10.63
CA ALA A 428 -34.80 24.84 -10.34
C ALA A 428 -34.57 25.18 -8.86
N LEU A 429 -34.92 24.28 -7.94
CA LEU A 429 -34.71 24.47 -6.51
C LEU A 429 -33.22 24.60 -6.18
N GLU A 430 -32.40 23.66 -6.64
CA GLU A 430 -30.95 23.67 -6.45
C GLU A 430 -30.32 24.94 -7.02
N TYR A 431 -30.68 25.31 -8.27
CA TYR A 431 -30.21 26.53 -8.90
C TYR A 431 -30.53 27.77 -8.06
N HIS A 432 -31.76 27.88 -7.55
CA HIS A 432 -32.17 29.04 -6.77
C HIS A 432 -31.55 29.06 -5.37
N LEU A 433 -31.34 27.92 -4.73
CA LEU A 433 -30.65 27.81 -3.44
C LEU A 433 -29.15 28.12 -3.57
N ASN A 434 -28.46 27.59 -4.58
CA ASN A 434 -27.03 27.81 -4.81
C ASN A 434 -26.68 29.28 -5.13
N ASN A 435 -27.64 30.04 -5.66
CA ASN A 435 -27.48 31.48 -5.86
C ASN A 435 -27.57 32.31 -4.57
N LEU A 436 -27.95 31.70 -3.44
CA LEU A 436 -28.00 32.35 -2.13
C LEU A 436 -26.66 32.15 -1.40
N ARG A 437 -26.13 33.22 -0.81
CA ARG A 437 -24.88 33.16 -0.04
C ARG A 437 -25.07 32.69 1.41
N ASN A 438 -26.32 32.60 1.87
CA ASN A 438 -26.67 32.31 3.26
C ASN A 438 -26.49 30.82 3.59
N SER A 439 -26.04 30.51 4.80
CA SER A 439 -25.77 29.12 5.23
C SER A 439 -27.01 28.24 5.22
N TRP A 440 -28.20 28.78 5.56
CA TRP A 440 -29.44 28.00 5.56
C TRP A 440 -29.76 27.34 4.20
N ALA A 441 -29.37 27.98 3.10
CA ALA A 441 -29.62 27.46 1.76
C ALA A 441 -28.69 26.28 1.42
N LYS A 442 -27.48 26.26 1.99
CA LYS A 442 -26.54 25.14 1.83
C LYS A 442 -26.96 23.92 2.64
N ASP A 443 -27.60 24.15 3.77
CA ASP A 443 -28.04 23.09 4.70
C ASP A 443 -29.47 22.61 4.42
N PHE A 444 -30.12 23.12 3.36
CA PHE A 444 -31.51 22.78 3.05
C PHE A 444 -31.60 21.48 2.25
N GLU A 445 -32.33 20.50 2.79
CA GLU A 445 -32.73 19.29 2.09
C GLU A 445 -34.25 19.15 2.11
N LEU A 446 -34.81 18.64 1.02
CA LEU A 446 -36.24 18.34 0.96
C LEU A 446 -36.59 17.14 1.84
N ASN A 447 -37.72 17.20 2.53
CA ASN A 447 -38.25 16.04 3.23
C ASN A 447 -38.95 15.06 2.28
N GLU A 448 -38.95 13.78 2.65
CA GLU A 448 -39.53 12.69 1.84
C GLU A 448 -41.02 12.88 1.55
N LYS A 449 -41.77 13.46 2.49
CA LYS A 449 -43.20 13.72 2.30
C LYS A 449 -43.46 14.64 1.12
N ILE A 450 -42.75 15.76 1.02
CA ILE A 450 -42.89 16.71 -0.08
C ILE A 450 -42.45 16.08 -1.40
N ILE A 451 -41.37 15.30 -1.39
CA ILE A 451 -40.91 14.57 -2.58
C ILE A 451 -42.02 13.62 -3.08
N SER A 452 -42.63 12.87 -2.16
CA SER A 452 -43.76 12.00 -2.47
C SER A 452 -44.96 12.79 -3.01
N ASP A 453 -45.36 13.88 -2.35
CA ASP A 453 -46.47 14.74 -2.80
C ASP A 453 -46.22 15.29 -4.22
N LEU A 454 -45.00 15.75 -4.50
CA LEU A 454 -44.61 16.24 -5.83
C LEU A 454 -44.68 15.14 -6.89
N SER A 455 -44.26 13.92 -6.56
CA SER A 455 -44.28 12.78 -7.50
C SER A 455 -45.69 12.28 -7.83
N LEU A 456 -46.66 12.49 -6.92
CA LEU A 456 -48.05 12.09 -7.11
C LEU A 456 -48.88 13.12 -7.88
N LEU A 457 -48.46 14.39 -7.85
CA LEU A 457 -49.15 15.46 -8.55
C LEU A 457 -48.78 15.45 -10.04
N ASN A 458 -49.78 15.23 -10.91
CA ASN A 458 -49.58 15.26 -12.36
C ASN A 458 -49.52 16.70 -12.89
N LEU A 459 -48.40 17.38 -12.67
CA LEU A 459 -48.15 18.77 -13.07
C LEU A 459 -47.12 18.87 -14.17
N SER A 460 -47.09 20.01 -14.86
CA SER A 460 -46.09 20.33 -15.88
C SER A 460 -44.79 20.85 -15.27
N ALA A 461 -43.67 20.70 -15.99
CA ALA A 461 -42.37 21.19 -15.54
C ALA A 461 -42.38 22.71 -15.30
N LYS A 462 -43.06 23.49 -16.14
CA LYS A 462 -43.18 24.94 -15.96
C LYS A 462 -43.80 25.32 -14.60
N ILE A 463 -44.82 24.57 -14.15
CA ILE A 463 -45.49 24.82 -12.87
C ILE A 463 -44.56 24.43 -11.74
N LEU A 464 -43.95 23.25 -11.81
CA LEU A 464 -43.02 22.80 -10.77
C LEU A 464 -41.80 23.71 -10.62
N SER A 465 -41.15 24.10 -11.73
CA SER A 465 -40.05 25.07 -11.69
C SER A 465 -40.48 26.43 -11.12
N TYR A 466 -41.71 26.87 -11.40
CA TYR A 466 -42.27 28.10 -10.83
C TYR A 466 -42.44 27.99 -9.31
N ILE A 467 -42.96 26.86 -8.81
CA ILE A 467 -43.11 26.61 -7.37
C ILE A 467 -41.73 26.67 -6.70
N ALA A 468 -40.75 25.91 -7.20
CA ALA A 468 -39.39 25.89 -6.65
C ALA A 468 -38.77 27.29 -6.58
N LYS A 469 -38.83 28.05 -7.69
CA LYS A 469 -38.33 29.42 -7.77
C LYS A 469 -39.00 30.35 -6.77
N ASN A 470 -40.33 30.37 -6.75
CA ASN A 470 -41.08 31.34 -5.95
C ASN A 470 -40.97 31.05 -4.47
N SER A 471 -41.07 29.78 -4.07
CA SER A 471 -40.91 29.41 -2.67
C SER A 471 -39.53 29.77 -2.15
N THR A 472 -38.48 29.51 -2.95
CA THR A 472 -37.10 29.89 -2.60
C THR A 472 -36.94 31.40 -2.51
N THR A 473 -37.45 32.15 -3.49
CA THR A 473 -37.36 33.62 -3.52
C THR A 473 -38.13 34.25 -2.36
N PHE A 474 -39.28 33.68 -1.99
CA PHE A 474 -40.09 34.13 -0.86
C PHE A 474 -39.36 33.91 0.47
N ALA A 475 -38.84 32.71 0.71
CA ALA A 475 -38.09 32.39 1.91
C ALA A 475 -36.82 33.26 2.03
N ALA A 476 -36.06 33.39 0.94
CA ALA A 476 -34.87 34.24 0.89
C ALA A 476 -35.20 35.71 1.12
N GLY A 477 -36.29 36.22 0.54
CA GLY A 477 -36.72 37.60 0.69
C GLY A 477 -37.16 37.93 2.13
N LEU A 478 -37.83 37.00 2.81
CA LEU A 478 -38.18 37.18 4.22
C LEU A 478 -36.95 37.07 5.13
N HIS A 479 -36.03 36.17 4.83
CA HIS A 479 -34.76 36.06 5.55
C HIS A 479 -33.93 37.33 5.43
N ALA A 480 -33.77 37.86 4.22
CA ALA A 480 -33.02 39.09 3.97
C ALA A 480 -33.63 40.32 4.67
N LYS A 481 -34.94 40.32 4.91
CA LYS A 481 -35.65 41.38 5.66
C LYS A 481 -35.55 41.24 7.18
N GLY A 482 -34.92 40.18 7.69
CA GLY A 482 -34.86 39.89 9.13
C GLY A 482 -36.17 39.35 9.71
N ASN A 483 -37.11 38.91 8.85
CA ASN A 483 -38.42 38.39 9.28
C ASN A 483 -38.39 36.91 9.68
N THR A 484 -37.20 36.30 9.75
CA THR A 484 -37.01 34.90 10.12
C THR A 484 -36.06 34.81 11.32
N PHE A 485 -36.42 34.03 12.33
CA PHE A 485 -35.58 33.79 13.51
C PHE A 485 -34.54 32.70 13.26
N GLY A 486 -33.61 32.96 12.34
CA GLY A 486 -32.49 32.06 12.02
C GLY A 486 -32.74 31.04 10.91
N ASN A 487 -31.76 30.16 10.71
CA ASN A 487 -31.70 29.24 9.57
C ASN A 487 -32.84 28.23 9.57
N GLN A 488 -33.09 27.57 10.71
CA GLN A 488 -34.14 26.56 10.81
C GLN A 488 -35.53 27.12 10.54
N TYR A 489 -35.83 28.34 11.04
CA TYR A 489 -37.09 29.01 10.74
C TYR A 489 -37.22 29.31 9.24
N THR A 490 -36.13 29.69 8.58
CA THR A 490 -36.10 29.96 7.14
C THR A 490 -36.34 28.69 6.31
N CYS A 491 -35.73 27.57 6.69
CA CYS A 491 -35.99 26.26 6.06
C CYS A 491 -37.45 25.83 6.24
N ASN A 492 -38.02 25.99 7.44
CA ASN A 492 -39.43 25.70 7.71
C ASN A 492 -40.37 26.59 6.89
N LEU A 493 -40.01 27.85 6.68
CA LEU A 493 -40.75 28.77 5.83
C LEU A 493 -40.72 28.34 4.36
N LEU A 494 -39.57 27.87 3.86
CA LEU A 494 -39.45 27.31 2.51
C LEU A 494 -40.35 26.07 2.36
N PHE A 495 -40.31 25.13 3.30
CA PHE A 495 -41.23 23.99 3.31
C PHE A 495 -42.70 24.42 3.29
N LYS A 496 -43.06 25.36 4.17
CA LYS A 496 -44.43 25.89 4.24
C LYS A 496 -44.85 26.54 2.92
N SER A 497 -43.96 27.29 2.27
CA SER A 497 -44.25 27.92 0.99
C SER A 497 -44.45 26.92 -0.15
N ILE A 498 -43.64 25.84 -0.19
CA ILE A 498 -43.84 24.77 -1.16
C ILE A 498 -45.20 24.10 -0.93
N ASN A 499 -45.48 23.67 0.30
CA ASN A 499 -46.75 23.02 0.65
C ASN A 499 -47.97 23.90 0.34
N TYR A 500 -47.88 25.20 0.62
CA TYR A 500 -48.95 26.14 0.31
C TYR A 500 -49.28 26.16 -1.18
N HIS A 501 -48.28 26.13 -2.06
CA HIS A 501 -48.52 26.02 -3.50
C HIS A 501 -49.14 24.69 -3.89
N LEU A 502 -48.69 23.58 -3.28
CA LEU A 502 -49.25 22.25 -3.56
C LEU A 502 -50.71 22.13 -3.10
N GLU A 503 -51.05 22.68 -1.92
CA GLU A 503 -52.42 22.76 -1.40
C GLU A 503 -53.31 23.62 -2.32
N TRP A 504 -52.84 24.79 -2.73
CA TRP A 504 -53.57 25.64 -3.68
C TRP A 504 -53.87 24.97 -5.01
N ILE A 505 -52.97 24.14 -5.49
CA ILE A 505 -53.18 23.34 -6.71
C ILE A 505 -54.26 22.29 -6.46
N LYS A 506 -54.18 21.56 -5.34
CA LYS A 506 -55.18 20.55 -4.96
C LYS A 506 -56.58 21.17 -4.80
N ASP A 507 -56.65 22.39 -4.27
CA ASP A 507 -57.90 23.13 -4.05
C ASP A 507 -58.42 23.86 -5.31
N GLY A 508 -57.72 23.81 -6.44
CA GLY A 508 -58.10 24.50 -7.68
C GLY A 508 -57.96 26.02 -7.64
N ASN A 509 -57.29 26.57 -6.62
CA ASN A 509 -57.11 28.00 -6.40
C ASN A 509 -55.79 28.55 -6.99
N PHE A 510 -55.01 27.69 -7.64
CA PHE A 510 -53.70 28.06 -8.18
C PHE A 510 -53.81 28.97 -9.41
N ILE A 511 -53.26 30.18 -9.30
CA ILE A 511 -53.15 31.11 -10.44
C ILE A 511 -51.81 30.83 -11.15
N ASP A 512 -51.89 30.22 -12.33
CA ASP A 512 -50.71 29.91 -13.14
C ASP A 512 -50.03 31.18 -13.67
N LYS A 513 -48.86 31.49 -13.10
CA LYS A 513 -47.94 32.54 -13.59
C LYS A 513 -46.61 31.95 -14.07
N SER A 514 -46.59 30.64 -14.34
CA SER A 514 -45.42 29.98 -14.91
C SER A 514 -45.14 30.51 -16.32
N ARG A 515 -43.86 30.47 -16.72
CA ARG A 515 -43.44 30.89 -18.05
C ARG A 515 -43.23 29.65 -18.91
N SER A 516 -43.53 29.76 -20.20
CA SER A 516 -43.22 28.72 -21.16
C SER A 516 -41.71 28.49 -21.30
N ARG A 517 -41.34 27.35 -21.87
CA ARG A 517 -39.94 27.01 -22.13
C ARG A 517 -39.24 28.14 -22.89
N GLY A 518 -38.10 28.59 -22.35
CA GLY A 518 -37.23 29.57 -23.00
C GLY A 518 -36.11 28.90 -23.79
N LYS A 519 -34.97 29.60 -23.92
CA LYS A 519 -33.72 29.05 -24.50
C LYS A 519 -32.97 28.16 -23.49
N GLN A 520 -33.61 27.10 -23.00
CA GLN A 520 -32.98 26.11 -22.13
C GLN A 520 -32.23 25.06 -22.96
N PRO A 521 -31.17 24.42 -22.42
CA PRO A 521 -30.51 23.31 -23.09
C PRO A 521 -31.51 22.18 -23.38
N ILE A 522 -31.21 21.38 -24.40
CA ILE A 522 -31.99 20.19 -24.73
C ILE A 522 -31.31 19.02 -24.03
N PHE A 523 -32.05 18.32 -23.16
CA PHE A 523 -31.52 17.16 -22.46
C PHE A 523 -31.72 15.90 -23.31
N SER A 524 -30.79 14.94 -23.23
CA SER A 524 -30.92 13.66 -23.94
C SER A 524 -32.18 12.90 -23.55
N SER A 525 -32.61 12.99 -22.29
CA SER A 525 -33.89 12.41 -21.85
C SER A 525 -35.10 12.93 -22.62
N GLU A 526 -35.12 14.21 -22.95
CA GLU A 526 -36.19 14.85 -23.73
C GLU A 526 -36.09 14.47 -25.21
N ASN A 527 -34.88 14.44 -25.74
CA ASN A 527 -34.61 14.07 -27.13
C ASN A 527 -35.04 12.62 -27.43
N ILE A 528 -34.70 11.68 -26.53
CA ILE A 528 -35.11 10.27 -26.67
C ILE A 528 -36.64 10.12 -26.58
N LEU A 529 -37.32 10.83 -25.67
CA LEU A 529 -38.79 10.82 -25.63
C LEU A 529 -39.41 11.37 -26.91
N LYS A 530 -38.82 12.42 -27.50
CA LYS A 530 -39.25 12.93 -28.80
C LYS A 530 -39.09 11.87 -29.90
N ILE A 531 -38.01 11.09 -29.89
CA ILE A 531 -37.78 10.05 -30.88
C ILE A 531 -38.80 8.90 -30.74
N ILE A 532 -39.05 8.43 -29.52
CA ILE A 532 -39.89 7.24 -29.29
C ILE A 532 -41.40 7.57 -29.33
N ALA A 533 -41.80 8.67 -28.68
CA ALA A 533 -43.20 9.01 -28.45
C ALA A 533 -43.66 10.26 -29.23
N ASN A 534 -42.79 10.87 -30.03
CA ASN A 534 -43.07 12.09 -30.81
C ASN A 534 -43.63 13.25 -29.96
N ILE A 535 -43.17 13.37 -28.70
CA ILE A 535 -43.52 14.46 -27.80
C ILE A 535 -42.50 15.59 -28.00
N SER A 536 -42.96 16.80 -28.28
CA SER A 536 -42.05 17.93 -28.47
C SER A 536 -41.39 18.36 -27.15
N LEU A 537 -40.25 19.04 -27.24
CA LEU A 537 -39.53 19.57 -26.07
C LEU A 537 -40.38 20.62 -25.33
N GLU A 538 -41.20 21.35 -26.09
CA GLU A 538 -42.20 22.29 -25.61
C GLU A 538 -43.30 21.58 -24.84
N ASP A 539 -43.84 20.48 -25.36
CA ASP A 539 -44.88 19.72 -24.67
C ASP A 539 -44.35 19.12 -23.37
N ILE A 540 -43.15 18.54 -23.38
CA ILE A 540 -42.49 17.96 -22.20
C ILE A 540 -42.43 18.98 -21.06
N TYR A 541 -42.14 20.24 -21.38
CA TYR A 541 -42.01 21.30 -20.38
C TYR A 541 -43.34 21.98 -20.00
N ASN A 542 -44.18 22.28 -21.00
CA ASN A 542 -45.33 23.16 -20.85
C ASN A 542 -46.62 22.44 -20.45
N THR A 543 -46.75 21.16 -20.79
CA THR A 543 -47.96 20.36 -20.54
C THR A 543 -47.76 19.35 -19.41
N ASN A 544 -48.84 18.96 -18.77
CA ASN A 544 -48.79 17.88 -17.78
C ASN A 544 -48.56 16.56 -18.53
N PRO A 545 -47.77 15.63 -17.96
CA PRO A 545 -47.63 14.30 -18.51
C PRO A 545 -49.00 13.68 -18.82
N ASN A 546 -49.16 13.18 -20.05
CA ASN A 546 -50.43 12.63 -20.53
C ASN A 546 -50.17 11.39 -21.38
N ILE A 547 -50.63 10.23 -20.88
CA ILE A 547 -50.47 8.94 -21.55
C ILE A 547 -51.30 8.84 -22.85
N ASP A 548 -52.49 9.43 -22.90
CA ASP A 548 -53.37 9.40 -24.08
C ASP A 548 -52.73 10.15 -25.26
N LEU A 549 -52.00 11.23 -24.96
CA LEU A 549 -51.23 11.97 -25.95
C LEU A 549 -50.12 11.09 -26.55
N ILE A 550 -49.43 10.31 -25.71
CA ILE A 550 -48.40 9.36 -26.14
C ILE A 550 -49.00 8.31 -27.07
N TYR A 551 -50.10 7.68 -26.67
CA TYR A 551 -50.82 6.70 -27.49
C TYR A 551 -51.26 7.28 -28.83
N THR A 552 -51.80 8.50 -28.82
CA THR A 552 -52.24 9.21 -30.04
C THR A 552 -51.07 9.51 -30.97
N ASN A 553 -49.90 9.82 -30.42
CA ASN A 553 -48.72 10.16 -31.21
C ASN A 553 -48.02 8.92 -31.79
N ILE A 554 -47.93 7.84 -31.01
CA ILE A 554 -47.35 6.57 -31.45
C ILE A 554 -48.19 5.97 -32.58
N SER A 555 -49.52 5.93 -32.43
CA SER A 555 -50.43 5.36 -33.44
C SER A 555 -50.48 6.14 -34.76
N LYS A 556 -49.99 7.38 -34.82
CA LYS A 556 -49.87 8.16 -36.07
C LYS A 556 -48.60 7.84 -36.85
N ASN A 557 -47.63 7.21 -36.21
CA ASN A 557 -46.31 6.90 -36.77
C ASN A 557 -46.14 5.42 -37.16
N GLU A 558 -47.07 4.56 -36.74
CA GLU A 558 -47.27 3.19 -37.24
C GLU A 558 -48.20 3.20 -38.46
#